data_AF-A0A7K8S5M2-F1
#
_entry.id   AF-A0A7K8S5M2-F1
#
_cell.length_a   1.000
_cell.length_b   1.000
_cell.length_c   1.000
_cell.angle_alpha   90.00
_cell.angle_beta   90.00
_cell.angle_gamma   90.00
#
_symmetry.space_group_name_H-M   'P 1'
#
loop_
_entity.id
_entity.type
_entity.pdbx_description
1 polymer ?
#
loop_
_entity_poly.entity_id
_entity_poly.type
_entity_poly.pdbx_seq_one_letter_code
_entity_poly.pdbx_strand_id
1 'polypeptide(L)'
;QCQLSGLWRNDQDSLMEISALRDNGDFHGQYLTRVTLSGGCAQVSPLRGAQQQLGGEGWPTFAFTVRWDKFSNATTAFVGQCFVDAGGKEMLSTVWLLREAVGSLEEDWKATR
;
A
#
# COMPACT_ATOMS: atom_id res chain seq x y z
N GLN A 1 -7.91 17.17 5.45
CA GLN A 1 -6.53 16.84 5.85
C GLN A 1 -6.48 15.36 6.16
N CYS A 2 -5.40 14.70 5.77
CA CYS A 2 -5.30 13.25 5.68
C CYS A 2 -6.35 12.62 4.77
N GLN A 3 -6.46 13.15 3.55
CA GLN A 3 -7.23 12.50 2.50
C GLN A 3 -6.29 11.57 1.73
N LEU A 4 -6.55 10.26 1.76
CA LEU A 4 -5.68 9.31 1.08
C LEU A 4 -5.68 9.48 -0.45
N SER A 5 -6.75 10.03 -1.03
CA SER A 5 -6.82 10.27 -2.47
C SER A 5 -5.74 11.24 -2.94
N GLY A 6 -4.97 10.85 -3.95
CA GLY A 6 -3.90 11.67 -4.51
C GLY A 6 -2.66 10.83 -4.87
N LEU A 7 -1.55 11.55 -5.11
CA LEU A 7 -0.26 10.98 -5.45
C LEU A 7 0.65 10.98 -4.23
N TRP A 8 1.25 9.83 -3.97
CA TRP A 8 2.16 9.58 -2.86
C TRP A 8 3.49 9.03 -3.37
N ARG A 9 4.56 9.37 -2.67
CA ARG A 9 5.91 8.84 -2.87
C ARG A 9 6.46 8.37 -1.54
N ASN A 10 7.03 7.17 -1.50
CA ASN A 10 7.73 6.67 -0.32
C ASN A 10 9.23 7.01 -0.35
N ASP A 11 9.95 6.62 0.69
CA ASP A 11 11.40 6.77 0.87
C ASP A 11 12.26 5.96 -0.11
N GLN A 12 11.67 4.96 -0.78
CA GLN A 12 12.30 4.17 -1.84
C GLN A 12 11.98 4.68 -3.25
N ASP A 13 11.34 5.83 -3.38
CA ASP A 13 10.89 6.43 -4.65
C ASP A 13 9.80 5.64 -5.39
N SER A 14 9.16 4.69 -4.73
CA SER A 14 7.93 4.07 -5.24
C SER A 14 6.81 5.11 -5.25
N LEU A 15 5.97 5.06 -6.29
CA LEU A 15 4.86 5.97 -6.50
C LEU A 15 3.54 5.24 -6.30
N MET A 16 2.58 5.93 -5.71
CA MET A 16 1.24 5.41 -5.49
C MET A 16 0.22 6.48 -5.83
N GLU A 17 -0.80 6.11 -6.59
CA GLU A 17 -1.98 6.94 -6.86
C GLU A 17 -3.20 6.28 -6.25
N ILE A 18 -3.90 7.00 -5.36
CA ILE A 18 -5.15 6.54 -4.76
C ILE A 18 -6.28 7.39 -5.34
N SER A 19 -7.30 6.72 -5.90
CA SER A 19 -8.51 7.36 -6.40
C SER A 19 -9.38 7.90 -5.28
N ALA A 20 -10.42 8.65 -5.63
CA ALA A 20 -11.39 9.12 -4.64
C ALA A 20 -11.95 7.96 -3.81
N LEU A 21 -11.98 8.16 -2.49
CA LEU A 21 -12.56 7.22 -1.54
C LEU A 21 -14.08 7.20 -1.71
N ARG A 22 -14.67 6.01 -1.54
CA ARG A 22 -16.12 5.84 -1.44
C ARG A 22 -16.59 6.19 -0.03
N ASP A 23 -17.90 6.43 0.12
CA ASP A 23 -18.51 6.79 1.41
C ASP A 23 -18.25 5.75 2.51
N ASN A 24 -18.11 4.47 2.13
CA ASN A 24 -17.78 3.38 3.05
C ASN A 24 -16.28 3.27 3.40
N GLY A 25 -15.44 4.18 2.90
CA GLY A 25 -13.99 4.18 3.11
C GLY A 25 -13.20 3.35 2.10
N ASP A 26 -13.84 2.61 1.19
CA ASP A 26 -13.16 1.81 0.17
C ASP A 26 -12.46 2.70 -0.85
N PHE A 27 -11.28 2.27 -1.29
CA PHE A 27 -10.55 2.91 -2.39
C PHE A 27 -9.86 1.90 -3.30
N HIS A 28 -9.52 2.39 -4.48
CA HIS A 28 -8.69 1.71 -5.46
C HIS A 28 -7.58 2.66 -5.92
N GLY A 29 -6.59 2.11 -6.59
CA GLY A 29 -5.47 2.92 -7.07
C GLY A 29 -4.48 2.12 -7.88
N GLN A 30 -3.33 2.72 -8.07
CA GLN A 30 -2.19 2.16 -8.77
C GLN A 30 -0.92 2.33 -7.94
N TYR A 31 -0.02 1.34 -8.03
CA TYR A 31 1.26 1.33 -7.35
C TYR A 31 2.37 1.03 -8.37
N LEU A 32 3.39 1.87 -8.41
CA LEU A 32 4.61 1.67 -9.18
C LEU A 32 5.78 1.55 -8.21
N THR A 33 6.24 0.31 -8.01
CA THR A 33 7.42 0.08 -7.17
C THR A 33 8.69 0.50 -7.89
N ARG A 34 9.64 1.08 -7.17
CA ARG A 34 11.00 1.33 -7.70
C ARG A 34 11.94 0.14 -7.49
N VAL A 35 11.59 -0.77 -6.57
CA VAL A 35 12.39 -1.93 -6.19
C VAL A 35 11.62 -3.22 -6.45
N THR A 36 12.30 -4.24 -6.98
CA THR A 36 11.70 -5.55 -7.29
C THR A 36 12.64 -6.67 -6.88
N LEU A 37 12.11 -7.72 -6.27
CA LEU A 37 12.90 -8.90 -5.89
C LEU A 37 13.14 -9.87 -7.06
N SER A 38 12.19 -9.94 -7.99
CA SER A 38 12.21 -10.91 -9.10
C SER A 38 13.15 -10.53 -10.25
N GLY A 39 13.89 -9.42 -10.16
CA GLY A 39 14.76 -8.90 -11.22
C GLY A 39 14.04 -8.46 -12.50
N GLY A 40 12.72 -8.62 -12.57
CA GLY A 40 11.88 -8.13 -13.66
C GLY A 40 11.69 -6.62 -13.61
N CYS A 41 11.37 -6.02 -14.75
CA CYS A 41 11.03 -4.60 -14.80
C CYS A 41 9.74 -4.33 -14.03
N ALA A 42 9.80 -3.44 -13.04
CA ALA A 42 8.63 -2.99 -12.31
C ALA A 42 7.57 -2.43 -13.27
N GLN A 43 6.32 -2.81 -13.05
CA GLN A 43 5.17 -2.27 -13.78
C GLN A 43 4.15 -1.71 -12.82
N VAL A 44 3.33 -0.79 -13.33
CA VAL A 44 2.20 -0.26 -12.59
C VAL A 44 1.24 -1.40 -12.26
N SER A 45 0.92 -1.55 -10.98
CA SER A 45 0.11 -2.63 -10.43
C SER A 45 -1.11 -2.08 -9.70
N PRO A 46 -2.29 -2.70 -9.82
CA PRO A 46 -3.49 -2.23 -9.13
C PRO A 46 -3.39 -2.44 -7.61
N LEU A 47 -3.92 -1.47 -6.86
CA LEU A 47 -4.14 -1.60 -5.41
C LEU A 47 -5.61 -1.42 -5.05
N ARG A 48 -6.02 -2.04 -3.93
CA ARG A 48 -7.35 -1.91 -3.34
C ARG A 48 -7.25 -1.89 -1.83
N GLY A 49 -8.01 -1.02 -1.18
CA GLY A 49 -7.96 -0.88 0.27
C GLY A 49 -9.20 -0.22 0.85
N ALA A 50 -9.14 -0.01 2.16
CA ALA A 50 -10.17 0.70 2.91
C ALA A 50 -9.52 1.56 3.99
N GLN A 51 -10.15 2.69 4.26
CA GLN A 51 -9.80 3.61 5.33
C GLN A 51 -10.89 3.59 6.40
N GLN A 52 -10.50 3.60 7.67
CA GLN A 52 -11.43 3.87 8.76
C GLN A 52 -11.97 5.29 8.67
N GLN A 53 -13.21 5.48 9.13
CA GLN A 53 -13.78 6.81 9.26
C GLN A 53 -12.97 7.63 10.27
N LEU A 54 -12.94 8.95 10.10
CA LEU A 54 -12.38 9.82 11.14
C LEU A 54 -13.18 9.63 12.42
N GLY A 55 -12.55 9.05 13.44
CA GLY A 55 -13.08 9.00 14.79
C GLY A 55 -12.76 10.28 15.58
N GLY A 56 -13.37 10.43 16.76
CA GLY A 56 -13.15 11.59 17.63
C GLY A 56 -11.73 11.70 18.24
N GLU A 57 -10.94 10.62 18.21
CA GLU A 57 -9.67 10.53 18.96
C GLU A 57 -8.43 10.28 18.10
N GLY A 58 -8.47 10.49 16.77
CA GLY A 58 -7.25 10.40 15.97
C GLY A 58 -7.41 10.42 14.45
N TRP A 59 -6.27 10.47 13.77
CA TRP A 59 -6.21 10.33 12.31
C TRP A 59 -6.57 8.90 11.88
N PRO A 60 -7.21 8.73 10.71
CA PRO A 60 -7.74 7.44 10.30
C PRO A 60 -6.63 6.44 9.97
N THR A 61 -6.81 5.20 10.41
CA THR A 61 -6.00 4.07 9.94
C THR A 61 -6.55 3.54 8.62
N PHE A 62 -5.69 2.87 7.85
CA PHE A 62 -6.05 2.29 6.57
C PHE A 62 -5.25 1.03 6.30
N ALA A 63 -5.76 0.22 5.38
CA ALA A 63 -5.02 -0.89 4.81
C ALA A 63 -5.32 -1.01 3.33
N PHE A 64 -4.34 -1.47 2.55
CA PHE A 64 -4.52 -1.81 1.15
C PHE A 64 -3.65 -2.99 0.74
N THR A 65 -4.07 -3.67 -0.32
CA THR A 65 -3.29 -4.73 -0.97
C THR A 65 -2.87 -4.27 -2.36
N VAL A 66 -1.65 -4.62 -2.75
CA VAL A 66 -1.13 -4.45 -4.11
C VAL A 66 -1.04 -5.83 -4.73
N ARG A 67 -1.73 -6.00 -5.86
CA ARG A 67 -1.62 -7.20 -6.69
C ARG A 67 -0.63 -6.91 -7.80
N TRP A 68 0.60 -7.38 -7.67
CA TRP A 68 1.66 -7.16 -8.64
C TRP A 68 1.27 -7.72 -10.02
N ASP A 69 1.23 -6.86 -11.04
CA ASP A 69 0.79 -7.25 -12.39
C ASP A 69 1.98 -7.67 -13.25
N LYS A 70 1.87 -8.79 -13.99
CA LYS A 70 2.80 -9.29 -15.03
C LYS A 70 4.25 -9.62 -14.63
N PHE A 71 4.82 -9.04 -13.57
CA PHE A 71 6.25 -9.24 -13.22
C PHE A 71 6.49 -10.00 -11.90
N SER A 72 5.44 -10.32 -11.14
CA SER A 72 5.54 -11.10 -9.90
C SER A 72 4.22 -11.79 -9.57
N ASN A 73 4.30 -13.00 -9.00
CA ASN A 73 3.15 -13.71 -8.43
C ASN A 73 2.95 -13.42 -6.93
N ALA A 74 3.73 -12.50 -6.37
CA ALA A 74 3.61 -12.10 -4.98
C ALA A 74 2.40 -11.17 -4.75
N THR A 75 2.06 -10.92 -3.50
CA THR A 75 1.09 -9.90 -3.08
C THR A 75 1.68 -9.11 -1.92
N THR A 76 1.48 -7.80 -1.88
CA THR A 76 1.88 -6.99 -0.72
C THR A 76 0.65 -6.40 -0.05
N ALA A 77 0.60 -6.51 1.27
CA ALA A 77 -0.38 -5.80 2.09
C ALA A 77 0.33 -4.68 2.86
N PHE A 78 -0.27 -3.50 2.87
CA PHE A 78 0.14 -2.35 3.67
C PHE A 78 -0.94 -2.06 4.70
N VAL A 79 -0.52 -1.69 5.90
CA VAL A 79 -1.38 -1.12 6.94
C VAL A 79 -0.70 0.09 7.54
N GLY A 80 -1.45 1.13 7.84
CA GLY A 80 -0.87 2.37 8.30
C GLY A 80 -1.86 3.38 8.84
N GLN A 81 -1.33 4.56 9.10
CA GLN A 81 -2.07 5.72 9.57
C GLN A 81 -1.53 6.97 8.87
N CYS A 82 -2.44 7.87 8.50
CA CYS A 82 -2.04 9.16 7.99
C CYS A 82 -1.78 10.13 9.15
N PHE A 83 -0.77 10.98 9.03
CA PHE A 83 -0.47 12.04 9.97
C PHE A 83 -0.30 13.36 9.25
N VAL A 84 -0.58 14.46 9.95
CA VAL A 84 -0.25 15.81 9.49
C VAL A 84 0.71 16.41 10.51
N ASP A 85 1.87 16.88 10.05
CA ASP A 85 2.85 17.52 10.93
C ASP A 85 2.49 18.98 11.27
N ALA A 86 3.28 19.60 12.14
CA ALA A 86 3.06 20.99 12.55
C ALA A 86 3.16 22.01 11.39
N GLY A 87 3.79 21.64 10.27
CA GLY A 87 3.88 22.44 9.05
C GLY A 87 2.74 22.18 8.06
N GLY A 88 1.78 21.31 8.40
CA GLY A 88 0.67 20.94 7.54
C GLY A 88 1.02 19.88 6.47
N LYS A 89 2.22 19.29 6.52
CA LYS A 89 2.61 18.25 5.57
C LYS A 89 1.98 16.92 5.98
N GLU A 90 1.33 16.27 5.02
CA GLU A 90 0.72 14.95 5.21
C GLU A 90 1.76 13.84 5.00
N MET A 91 1.70 12.79 5.82
CA MET A 91 2.57 11.62 5.76
C MET A 91 1.76 10.35 6.02
N LEU A 92 2.02 9.32 5.24
CA LEU A 92 1.51 7.97 5.50
C LEU A 92 2.59 7.17 6.23
N SER A 93 2.35 6.82 7.49
CA SER A 93 3.21 5.88 8.22
C SER A 93 2.65 4.48 8.03
N THR A 94 3.44 3.58 7.43
CA THR A 94 2.97 2.24 7.03
C THR A 94 3.96 1.16 7.42
N VAL A 95 3.43 0.00 7.75
CA VAL A 95 4.15 -1.28 7.69
C VAL A 95 3.57 -2.12 6.57
N TRP A 96 4.35 -3.07 6.07
CA TRP A 96 3.93 -3.94 4.99
C TRP A 96 4.39 -5.38 5.19
N LEU A 97 3.68 -6.29 4.55
CA LEU A 97 4.08 -7.68 4.39
C LEU A 97 4.08 -8.02 2.90
N LEU A 98 5.19 -8.53 2.40
CA LEU A 98 5.29 -9.05 1.04
C LEU A 98 5.21 -10.57 1.10
N ARG A 99 4.17 -11.11 0.50
CA ARG A 99 3.91 -12.54 0.44
C ARG A 99 4.25 -13.11 -0.93
N GLU A 100 5.27 -13.96 -1.00
CA GLU A 100 5.63 -14.72 -2.20
C GLU A 100 4.76 -15.98 -2.36
N ALA A 101 4.57 -16.39 -3.61
CA ALA A 101 4.03 -17.70 -3.93
C ALA A 101 5.12 -18.75 -3.76
N VAL A 102 4.81 -19.86 -3.08
CA VAL A 102 5.71 -20.98 -2.87
C VAL A 102 5.09 -22.28 -3.39
N GLY A 103 5.93 -23.28 -3.69
CA GLY A 103 5.49 -24.51 -4.36
C GLY A 103 4.77 -25.48 -3.43
N SER A 104 4.98 -25.38 -2.12
CA SER A 104 4.39 -26.26 -1.12
C SER A 104 4.25 -25.62 0.26
N LEU A 105 3.55 -26.28 1.18
CA LEU A 105 3.33 -25.78 2.54
C LEU A 105 4.63 -25.77 3.37
N GLU A 106 5.54 -26.70 3.11
CA GLU A 106 6.84 -26.80 3.77
C GLU A 106 7.74 -25.60 3.46
N GLU A 107 7.43 -24.86 2.39
CA GLU A 107 8.13 -23.64 2.00
C GLU A 107 7.49 -22.36 2.57
N ASP A 108 6.36 -22.46 3.29
CA ASP A 108 5.60 -21.30 3.79
C ASP A 108 6.41 -20.39 4.71
N TRP A 109 7.29 -20.98 5.52
CA TRP A 109 8.08 -20.26 6.53
C TRP A 109 8.97 -19.15 5.96
N LYS A 110 9.37 -19.26 4.69
CA LYS A 110 10.24 -18.28 3.98
C LYS A 110 9.45 -17.31 3.10
N ALA A 111 8.13 -17.44 3.02
CA ALA A 111 7.33 -16.79 2.00
C ALA A 111 6.87 -15.37 2.36
N THR A 112 7.10 -14.91 3.58
CA THR A 112 6.71 -13.56 4.03
C THR A 112 7.94 -12.75 4.44
N ARG A 113 8.08 -11.56 3.86
CA ARG A 113 8.99 -10.50 4.33
C ARG A 113 8.21 -9.40 5.00
#